data_AF-A0A852RGU1-F1
#
_entry.id   AF-A0A852RGU1-F1
#
_cell.length_a   1.000
_cell.length_b   1.000
_cell.length_c   1.000
_cell.angle_alpha   90.00
_cell.angle_beta   90.00
_cell.angle_gamma   90.00
#
_symmetry.space_group_name_H-M   'P 1'
#
loop_
_entity.id
_entity.type
_entity.pdbx_description
1 polymer ?
#
loop_
_entity_poly.entity_id
_entity_poly.type
_entity_poly.pdbx_seq_one_letter_code
_entity_poly.pdbx_strand_id
1 'polypeptide(L)'
;MHALAPTPRRLPQRVVVAGAPGDPLAAFLTRLASTLDVPLVPLADLSGPSEVARLAAFDGWVTTADEAWARPLVLERSDVLVRVDLEAATFAGKVRRTLRRIRSEAREREPDLGWVDRAPLIHPRLTVLRLPDPDAAESWLRSLDPSA
;
A
#
# COMPACT_ATOMS: atom_id res chain seq x y z
N MET A 1 -7.49 21.10 1.64
CA MET A 1 -6.72 21.19 0.38
C MET A 1 -6.07 19.85 0.14
N HIS A 2 -6.61 19.02 -0.76
CA HIS A 2 -5.96 17.78 -1.17
C HIS A 2 -4.84 18.16 -2.15
N ALA A 3 -3.59 17.93 -1.77
CA ALA A 3 -2.47 18.13 -2.68
C ALA A 3 -2.57 17.08 -3.79
N LEU A 4 -2.69 17.52 -5.05
CA LEU A 4 -2.45 16.68 -6.21
C LEU A 4 -1.00 16.17 -6.07
N ALA A 5 -0.83 14.85 -5.99
CA ALA A 5 0.49 14.26 -5.94
C ALA A 5 1.27 14.69 -7.20
N PRO A 6 2.54 15.13 -7.08
CA PRO A 6 3.34 15.47 -8.24
C PRO A 6 3.42 14.26 -9.17
N THR A 7 3.04 14.43 -10.44
CA THR A 7 3.13 13.37 -11.45
C THR A 7 4.60 12.99 -11.62
N PRO A 8 5.03 11.78 -11.22
CA PRO A 8 6.43 11.41 -11.34
C PRO A 8 6.79 11.26 -12.83
N ARG A 9 7.96 11.77 -13.24
CA ARG A 9 8.45 11.69 -14.64
C ARG A 9 8.68 10.25 -15.12
N ARG A 10 8.60 9.27 -14.22
CA ARG A 10 8.64 7.82 -14.46
C ARG A 10 7.63 7.15 -13.54
N LEU A 11 6.96 6.11 -14.00
CA LEU A 11 6.09 5.28 -13.16
C LEU A 11 6.89 4.68 -12.00
N PRO A 12 6.30 4.60 -10.78
CA PRO A 12 6.96 3.93 -9.67
C PRO A 12 7.22 2.47 -10.04
N GLN A 13 8.39 1.94 -9.69
CA GLN A 13 8.76 0.56 -10.01
C GLN A 13 8.77 -0.32 -8.75
N ARG A 14 9.02 0.27 -7.58
CA ARG A 14 9.14 -0.45 -6.30
C ARG A 14 8.09 0.05 -5.33
N VAL A 15 7.00 -0.68 -5.21
CA VAL A 15 5.80 -0.25 -4.49
C VAL A 15 5.49 -1.16 -3.31
N VAL A 16 5.38 -0.57 -2.12
CA VAL A 16 4.89 -1.23 -0.91
C VAL A 16 3.44 -0.84 -0.68
N VAL A 17 2.56 -1.80 -0.47
CA VAL A 17 1.13 -1.56 -0.21
C VAL A 17 0.76 -2.01 1.20
N ALA A 18 0.20 -1.08 1.97
CA ALA A 18 -0.33 -1.30 3.31
C ALA A 18 -1.86 -1.17 3.29
N GLY A 19 -2.56 -2.23 3.62
CA GLY A 19 -4.02 -2.27 3.66
C GLY A 19 -4.54 -3.41 4.52
N ALA A 20 -5.85 -3.46 4.72
CA ALA A 20 -6.48 -4.60 5.37
C ALA A 20 -6.40 -5.84 4.45
N PRO A 21 -6.00 -7.02 4.96
CA PRO A 21 -5.93 -8.23 4.14
C PRO A 21 -7.32 -8.67 3.67
N GLY A 22 -7.39 -9.27 2.49
CA GLY A 22 -8.61 -9.82 1.90
C GLY A 22 -8.67 -9.64 0.38
N ASP A 23 -9.73 -10.17 -0.23
CA ASP A 23 -9.92 -10.18 -1.70
C ASP A 23 -9.79 -8.78 -2.35
N PRO A 24 -10.32 -7.69 -1.76
CA PRO A 24 -10.15 -6.36 -2.35
C PRO A 24 -8.68 -5.93 -2.46
N LEU A 25 -7.87 -6.21 -1.44
CA LEU A 25 -6.44 -5.91 -1.45
C LEU A 25 -5.72 -6.78 -2.47
N ALA A 26 -6.03 -8.08 -2.53
CA ALA A 26 -5.44 -8.99 -3.51
C ALA A 26 -5.74 -8.56 -4.95
N ALA A 27 -7.00 -8.19 -5.24
CA ALA A 27 -7.40 -7.69 -6.55
C ALA A 27 -6.69 -6.37 -6.92
N PHE A 28 -6.57 -5.45 -5.97
CA PHE A 28 -5.84 -4.20 -6.14
C PHE A 28 -4.35 -4.45 -6.44
N LEU A 29 -3.69 -5.32 -5.68
CA LEU A 29 -2.29 -5.68 -5.85
C LEU A 29 -2.00 -6.27 -7.23
N THR A 30 -2.83 -7.24 -7.66
CA THR A 30 -2.71 -7.87 -8.98
C THR A 30 -2.84 -6.85 -10.10
N ARG A 31 -3.82 -5.95 -9.99
CA ARG A 31 -4.04 -4.91 -10.99
C ARG A 31 -2.89 -3.90 -11.01
N LEU A 32 -2.42 -3.45 -9.85
CA LEU A 32 -1.30 -2.53 -9.74
C LEU A 32 -0.03 -3.11 -10.37
N ALA A 33 0.32 -4.36 -10.03
CA ALA A 33 1.46 -5.06 -10.58
C ALA A 33 1.36 -5.18 -12.11
N SER A 34 0.17 -5.51 -12.62
CA SER A 34 -0.10 -5.60 -14.06
C SER A 34 0.02 -4.25 -14.77
N THR A 35 -0.53 -3.17 -14.18
CA THR A 35 -0.45 -1.81 -14.73
C THR A 35 0.99 -1.28 -14.77
N LEU A 36 1.81 -1.65 -13.80
CA LEU A 36 3.21 -1.25 -13.72
C LEU A 36 4.15 -2.18 -14.49
N ASP A 37 3.65 -3.33 -14.97
CA ASP A 37 4.42 -4.41 -15.60
C ASP A 37 5.59 -4.90 -14.72
N VAL A 38 5.31 -5.13 -13.43
CA VAL A 38 6.29 -5.62 -12.44
C VAL A 38 5.73 -6.82 -11.66
N PRO A 39 6.57 -7.70 -11.11
CA PRO A 39 6.10 -8.83 -10.32
C PRO A 39 5.42 -8.40 -9.01
N LEU A 40 4.34 -9.09 -8.66
CA LEU A 40 3.74 -9.06 -7.32
C LEU A 40 4.42 -10.11 -6.44
N VAL A 41 5.04 -9.69 -5.34
CA VAL A 41 5.74 -10.56 -4.39
C VAL A 41 5.28 -10.20 -2.97
N PRO A 42 4.25 -10.88 -2.42
CA PRO A 42 3.83 -10.69 -1.03
C PRO A 42 4.94 -11.02 -0.03
N LEU A 43 5.06 -10.25 1.06
CA LEU A 43 6.08 -10.52 2.09
C LEU A 43 5.86 -11.85 2.80
N ALA A 44 4.60 -12.30 2.91
CA ALA A 44 4.23 -13.58 3.49
C ALA A 44 4.81 -14.78 2.72
N ASP A 45 5.15 -14.60 1.44
CA ASP A 45 5.74 -15.64 0.60
C ASP A 45 7.27 -15.72 0.74
N LEU A 46 7.88 -14.80 1.50
CA LEU A 46 9.32 -14.73 1.70
C LEU A 46 9.72 -15.41 3.01
N SER A 47 10.72 -16.29 2.91
CA SER A 47 11.18 -17.15 4.01
C SER A 47 12.03 -16.40 5.05
N GLY A 48 12.52 -15.20 4.73
CA GLY A 48 13.32 -14.42 5.67
C GLY A 48 14.12 -13.27 5.05
N PRO A 49 14.99 -12.62 5.86
CA PRO A 49 15.69 -11.38 5.50
C PRO A 49 16.50 -11.45 4.20
N SER A 50 17.12 -12.60 3.89
CA SER A 50 17.90 -12.78 2.67
C SER A 50 17.06 -12.75 1.39
N GLU A 51 15.79 -13.15 1.46
CA GLU A 51 14.87 -13.07 0.32
C GLU A 51 14.30 -11.67 0.19
N VAL A 52 13.99 -11.01 1.32
CA VAL A 52 13.59 -9.60 1.33
C VAL A 52 14.69 -8.71 0.76
N ALA A 53 15.96 -8.95 1.13
CA ALA A 53 17.10 -8.21 0.60
C ALA A 53 17.27 -8.43 -0.91
N ARG A 54 17.04 -9.66 -1.39
CA ARG A 54 17.05 -9.96 -2.83
C ARG A 54 15.93 -9.20 -3.55
N LEU A 55 14.70 -9.23 -3.04
CA LEU A 55 13.58 -8.46 -3.58
C LEU A 55 13.92 -6.96 -3.65
N ALA A 56 14.41 -6.39 -2.55
CA ALA A 56 14.76 -4.96 -2.48
C ALA A 56 15.88 -4.54 -3.45
N ALA A 57 16.71 -5.48 -3.91
CA ALA A 57 17.75 -5.24 -4.91
C ALA A 57 17.24 -5.25 -6.36
N PHE A 58 16.06 -5.81 -6.64
CA PHE A 58 15.45 -5.81 -7.97
C PHE A 58 14.94 -4.42 -8.37
N ASP A 59 14.92 -4.17 -9.67
CA ASP A 59 14.55 -2.86 -10.21
C ASP A 59 13.05 -2.56 -10.16
N GLY A 60 12.19 -3.59 -10.15
CA GLY A 60 10.74 -3.41 -10.04
C GLY A 60 10.03 -4.56 -9.32
N TRP A 61 9.06 -4.20 -8.49
CA TRP A 61 8.20 -5.11 -7.72
C TRP A 61 7.04 -4.35 -7.05
N VAL A 62 5.96 -5.08 -6.79
CA VAL A 62 4.90 -4.70 -5.85
C VAL A 62 4.93 -5.70 -4.69
N THR A 63 4.86 -5.22 -3.45
CA THR A 63 4.82 -6.08 -2.25
C THR A 63 3.81 -5.56 -1.22
N THR A 64 3.45 -6.43 -0.28
CA THR A 64 2.65 -6.09 0.90
C THR A 64 3.51 -5.48 2.01
N ALA A 65 2.87 -4.99 3.09
CA ALA A 65 3.51 -4.44 4.28
C ALA A 65 3.04 -5.11 5.58
N ASP A 66 2.48 -6.30 5.48
CA ASP A 66 1.95 -7.11 6.58
C ASP A 66 3.06 -7.57 7.54
N GLU A 67 4.25 -7.89 7.02
CA GLU A 67 5.38 -8.37 7.83
C GLU A 67 6.23 -7.24 8.45
N ALA A 68 6.00 -6.95 9.73
CA ALA A 68 6.64 -5.83 10.44
C ALA A 68 8.18 -5.89 10.44
N TRP A 69 8.77 -7.08 10.54
CA TRP A 69 10.22 -7.29 10.55
C TRP A 69 10.87 -6.99 9.20
N ALA A 70 10.14 -7.15 8.09
CA ALA A 70 10.64 -6.94 6.74
C ALA A 70 10.51 -5.49 6.26
N ARG A 71 9.58 -4.70 6.84
CA ARG A 71 9.31 -3.30 6.46
C ARG A 71 10.57 -2.44 6.33
N PRO A 72 11.51 -2.40 7.30
CA PRO A 72 12.68 -1.52 7.20
C PRO A 72 13.52 -1.80 5.94
N LEU A 73 13.63 -3.07 5.54
CA LEU A 73 14.43 -3.50 4.40
C LEU A 73 13.78 -3.10 3.06
N VAL A 74 12.47 -3.31 2.92
CA VAL A 74 11.77 -2.95 1.67
C VAL A 74 11.57 -1.45 1.51
N LEU A 75 11.29 -0.73 2.60
CA LEU A 75 11.01 0.71 2.56
C LEU A 75 12.25 1.54 2.17
N GLU A 76 13.47 1.06 2.46
CA GLU A 76 14.71 1.73 2.06
C GLU A 76 14.85 1.86 0.54
N ARG A 77 14.32 0.89 -0.21
CA ARG A 77 14.43 0.82 -1.67
C ARG A 77 13.13 1.11 -2.41
N SER A 78 12.05 1.40 -1.68
CA SER A 78 10.74 1.70 -2.25
C SER A 78 10.70 3.09 -2.87
N ASP A 79 10.05 3.22 -4.02
CA ASP A 79 9.73 4.51 -4.61
C ASP A 79 8.50 5.12 -3.91
N VAL A 80 7.53 4.26 -3.61
CA VAL A 80 6.22 4.64 -3.07
C VAL A 80 5.74 3.63 -2.03
N LEU A 81 5.23 4.16 -0.92
CA LEU A 81 4.41 3.44 0.05
C LEU A 81 2.96 3.89 -0.10
N VAL A 82 2.08 2.94 -0.43
CA VAL A 82 0.65 3.19 -0.64
C VAL A 82 -0.13 2.65 0.55
N ARG A 83 -0.87 3.51 1.23
CA ARG A 83 -1.91 3.10 2.18
C ARG A 83 -3.25 3.03 1.46
N VAL A 84 -3.88 1.88 1.46
CA VAL A 84 -5.21 1.67 0.87
C VAL A 84 -6.26 1.36 1.92
N ASP A 85 -7.45 1.89 1.69
CA ASP A 85 -8.66 1.54 2.42
C ASP A 85 -9.72 1.14 1.39
N LEU A 86 -9.86 -0.17 1.18
CA LEU A 86 -10.66 -0.75 0.09
C LEU A 86 -12.00 -1.32 0.58
N GLU A 87 -12.38 -1.06 1.84
CA GLU A 87 -13.70 -1.46 2.31
C GLU A 87 -14.77 -0.65 1.57
N ALA A 88 -15.59 -1.35 0.77
CA ALA A 88 -16.68 -0.74 0.02
C ALA A 88 -17.61 0.06 0.95
N ALA A 89 -17.93 1.29 0.55
CA ALA A 89 -18.79 2.19 1.29
C ALA A 89 -20.27 1.79 1.19
N THR A 90 -20.63 0.57 1.61
CA THR A 90 -22.03 0.21 1.87
C THR A 90 -22.56 1.03 3.05
N PHE A 91 -23.87 1.28 3.15
CA PHE A 91 -24.45 1.95 4.33
C PHE A 91 -24.03 1.26 5.64
N ALA A 92 -24.05 -0.08 5.63
CA ALA A 92 -23.53 -0.91 6.71
C ALA A 92 -22.01 -0.71 6.94
N GLY A 93 -21.22 -0.54 5.87
CA GLY A 93 -19.79 -0.21 5.93
C GLY A 93 -19.51 1.19 6.51
N LYS A 94 -20.32 2.19 6.16
CA LYS A 94 -20.26 3.55 6.74
C LYS A 94 -20.62 3.53 8.22
N VAL A 95 -21.69 2.82 8.60
CA VAL A 95 -22.09 2.64 10.00
C VAL A 95 -21.02 1.87 10.78
N ARG A 96 -20.46 0.77 10.24
CA ARG A 96 -19.33 0.06 10.84
C ARG A 96 -18.11 0.97 10.99
N ARG A 97 -17.76 1.77 9.98
CA ARG A 97 -16.65 2.73 10.02
C ARG A 97 -16.85 3.79 11.12
N THR A 98 -18.05 4.37 11.20
CA THR A 98 -18.40 5.35 12.26
C THR A 98 -18.38 4.69 13.64
N LEU A 99 -18.98 3.51 13.79
CA LEU A 99 -18.98 2.76 15.05
C LEU A 99 -17.57 2.31 15.44
N ARG A 100 -16.72 1.94 14.49
CA ARG A 100 -15.31 1.55 14.70
C ARG A 100 -14.44 2.72 15.13
N ARG A 101 -14.70 3.95 14.62
CA ARG A 101 -14.05 5.18 15.10
C ARG A 101 -14.39 5.48 16.56
N ILE A 102 -15.62 5.13 16.98
CA ILE A 102 -16.09 5.24 18.37
C ILE A 102 -15.54 4.08 19.23
N ARG A 103 -15.37 2.87 18.66
CA ARG A 103 -14.88 1.65 19.33
C ARG A 103 -13.36 1.48 19.33
N SER A 104 -12.60 2.51 18.93
CA SER A 104 -11.14 2.51 18.83
C SER A 104 -10.39 2.21 20.16
N GLU A 105 -11.11 1.91 21.24
CA GLU A 105 -10.57 1.42 22.52
C GLU A 105 -10.50 -0.12 22.63
N ALA A 106 -11.07 -0.89 21.68
CA ALA A 106 -11.07 -2.36 21.71
C ALA A 106 -10.40 -2.97 20.47
N ARG A 107 -9.10 -3.27 20.56
CA ARG A 107 -8.24 -3.65 19.41
C ARG A 107 -7.57 -5.00 19.62
N GLU A 108 -7.93 -6.03 18.84
CA GLU A 108 -7.15 -7.30 18.78
C GLU A 108 -7.01 -7.97 17.40
N ARG A 109 -7.49 -7.41 16.28
CA ARG A 109 -7.41 -8.16 15.01
C ARG A 109 -7.17 -7.38 13.72
N GLU A 110 -6.68 -6.15 13.83
CA GLU A 110 -6.47 -5.31 12.65
C GLU A 110 -5.02 -4.79 12.57
N PRO A 111 -4.39 -4.77 11.38
CA PRO A 111 -3.06 -4.21 11.22
C PRO A 111 -3.06 -2.75 11.69
N ASP A 112 -2.17 -2.39 12.61
CA ASP A 112 -2.00 -0.99 13.02
C ASP A 112 -1.36 -0.19 11.88
N LEU A 113 -2.16 0.36 10.97
CA LEU A 113 -1.65 1.16 9.85
C LEU A 113 -1.12 2.55 10.27
N GLY A 114 -1.16 2.90 11.55
CA GLY A 114 -0.64 4.17 12.07
C GLY A 114 0.88 4.33 11.92
N TRP A 115 1.62 3.25 11.63
CA TRP A 115 3.04 3.35 11.29
C TRP A 115 3.27 4.01 9.93
N VAL A 116 2.33 3.93 8.98
CA VAL A 116 2.48 4.51 7.64
C VAL A 116 2.63 6.03 7.73
N ASP A 117 1.92 6.66 8.66
CA ASP A 117 2.01 8.11 8.88
C ASP A 117 3.37 8.53 9.49
N ARG A 118 4.09 7.60 10.11
CA ARG A 118 5.43 7.81 10.67
C ARG A 118 6.55 7.43 9.69
N ALA A 119 6.26 6.68 8.62
CA ALA A 119 7.26 6.21 7.66
C ALA A 119 8.10 7.35 7.04
N PRO A 120 7.54 8.52 6.68
CA PRO A 120 8.34 9.64 6.16
C PRO A 120 9.35 10.22 7.15
N LEU A 121 9.14 10.04 8.46
CA LEU A 121 10.10 10.51 9.47
C LEU A 121 11.38 9.65 9.49
N ILE A 122 11.26 8.38 9.10
CA ILE A 122 12.35 7.41 9.07
C ILE A 122 12.96 7.35 7.66
N HIS A 123 12.12 7.43 6.63
CA HIS A 123 12.50 7.41 5.22
C HIS A 123 12.05 8.73 4.55
N PRO A 124 12.79 9.84 4.71
CA PRO A 124 12.34 11.16 4.26
C PRO A 124 12.24 11.30 2.73
N ARG A 125 12.81 10.37 1.98
CA ARG A 125 12.70 10.31 0.51
C ARG A 125 11.54 9.44 0.02
N LEU A 126 10.90 8.70 0.91
CA LEU A 126 9.80 7.80 0.56
C LEU A 126 8.54 8.62 0.28
N THR A 127 7.98 8.48 -0.91
CA THR A 127 6.67 9.05 -1.22
C THR A 127 5.59 8.21 -0.56
N VAL A 128 4.70 8.84 0.22
CA VAL A 128 3.58 8.16 0.85
C VAL A 128 2.27 8.61 0.22
N LEU A 129 1.57 7.67 -0.43
CA LEU A 129 0.27 7.87 -1.03
C LEU A 129 -0.83 7.29 -0.14
N ARG A 130 -1.93 8.02 0.02
CA ARG A 130 -3.09 7.59 0.80
C ARG A 130 -4.31 7.52 -0.11
N LEU A 131 -4.90 6.34 -0.20
CA LEU A 131 -6.08 6.04 -1.00
C LEU A 131 -7.23 5.69 -0.04
N PRO A 132 -8.06 6.69 0.34
CA PRO A 132 -9.00 6.57 1.45
C PRO A 132 -10.24 5.71 1.15
N ASP A 133 -10.46 5.37 -0.12
CA ASP A 133 -11.60 4.59 -0.59
C ASP A 133 -11.25 3.90 -1.92
N PRO A 134 -12.10 2.95 -2.37
CA PRO A 134 -11.92 2.27 -3.65
C PRO A 134 -11.88 3.20 -4.88
N ASP A 135 -12.64 4.31 -4.85
CA ASP A 135 -12.71 5.24 -5.99
C ASP A 135 -11.39 5.99 -6.17
N ALA A 136 -10.78 6.44 -5.08
CA ALA A 136 -9.45 7.04 -5.09
C ALA A 136 -8.39 6.04 -5.58
N ALA A 137 -8.50 4.77 -5.18
CA ALA A 137 -7.59 3.73 -5.63
C ALA A 137 -7.70 3.45 -7.14
N GLU A 138 -8.93 3.36 -7.64
CA GLU A 138 -9.21 3.20 -9.07
C GLU A 138 -8.74 4.42 -9.87
N SER A 139 -9.02 5.64 -9.39
CA SER A 139 -8.56 6.87 -10.05
C SER A 139 -7.03 6.94 -10.12
N TRP A 140 -6.34 6.49 -9.07
CA TRP A 140 -4.88 6.46 -9.07
C TRP A 140 -4.35 5.41 -10.05
N LEU A 141 -4.90 4.18 -10.07
CA LEU A 141 -4.51 3.15 -11.03
C LEU A 141 -4.66 3.63 -12.48
N ARG A 142 -5.75 4.31 -12.82
CA ARG A 142 -5.94 4.89 -14.16
C ARG A 142 -4.89 5.95 -14.49
N SER A 143 -4.45 6.74 -13.51
CA SER A 143 -3.41 7.76 -13.73
C SER A 143 -2.02 7.17 -14.00
N LEU A 144 -1.82 5.87 -13.72
CA LEU A 144 -0.58 5.15 -13.99
C LEU A 144 -0.57 4.48 -15.37
N ASP A 145 -1.73 4.28 -15.99
CA ASP A 145 -1.82 3.67 -17.31
C ASP A 145 -1.52 4.73 -18.38
N PRO A 146 -0.39 4.62 -19.12
CA PRO A 146 -0.06 5.57 -20.18
C PRO A 146 -0.98 5.47 -21.40
N SER A 147 -1.86 4.46 -21.44
CA SER A 147 -2.78 4.17 -22.54
C SER A 147 -4.20 4.72 -22.30
N ALA A 148 -4.46 5.31 -21.12
CA ALA A 148 -5.77 5.80 -20.69
C ALA A 148 -6.07 7.25 -21.10
#